data_AF-X1PWM5-F1
#
_entry.id   AF-X1PWM5-F1
#
_cell.length_a   1.000
_cell.length_b   1.000
_cell.length_c   1.000
_cell.angle_alpha   90.00
_cell.angle_beta   90.00
_cell.angle_gamma   90.00
#
_symmetry.space_group_name_H-M   'P 1'
#
loop_
_entity.id
_entity.type
_entity.pdbx_description
1 polymer ?
#
loop_
_entity_poly.entity_id
_entity_poly.type
_entity_poly.pdbx_seq_one_letter_code
_entity_poly.pdbx_strand_id
1 'polypeptide(L)'
;MNITGIEIVKSNPGVAVVPNPGVAMGVVAGEKIELTYDDTLRVNAGFDYRGLARTVTLYGAIGNWRQFPEYKPPGVWLPPGFDEILHGEVSIDLPESIEFTPCKASVDIPITSEISPGTDYDLYVKIKEYPGVGMPRVENVITITGMKPTFELLEETIYP
;
A
#
# COMPACT_ATOMS: atom_id res chain seq x y z
N MET A 1 -0.85 -14.28 8.37
CA MET A 1 -0.92 -12.81 8.46
C MET A 1 -2.25 -12.35 7.91
N ASN A 2 -2.87 -11.33 8.51
CA ASN A 2 -4.16 -10.78 8.09
C ASN A 2 -4.09 -9.25 8.04
N ILE A 3 -4.85 -8.64 7.13
CA ILE A 3 -5.15 -7.20 7.18
C ILE A 3 -6.23 -7.01 8.25
N THR A 4 -5.93 -6.17 9.24
CA THR A 4 -6.79 -5.93 10.41
C THR A 4 -7.48 -4.58 10.40
N GLY A 5 -7.05 -3.67 9.53
CA GLY A 5 -7.69 -2.38 9.34
C GLY A 5 -7.05 -1.61 8.19
N ILE A 6 -7.81 -0.71 7.59
CA ILE A 6 -7.35 0.22 6.57
C ILE A 6 -7.84 1.60 6.95
N GLU A 7 -6.94 2.57 6.92
CA GLU A 7 -7.16 3.95 7.35
C GLU A 7 -6.65 4.93 6.30
N ILE A 8 -7.37 6.03 6.10
CA ILE A 8 -6.93 7.12 5.22
C ILE A 8 -6.25 8.19 6.07
N VAL A 9 -5.00 8.50 5.76
CA VAL A 9 -4.26 9.62 6.32
C VAL A 9 -4.25 10.72 5.27
N LYS A 10 -5.14 11.70 5.43
CA LYS A 10 -5.21 12.86 4.53
C LYS A 10 -4.02 13.79 4.77
N SER A 11 -3.22 14.02 3.75
CA SER A 11 -2.27 15.12 3.74
C SER A 11 -3.05 16.41 3.49
N ASN A 12 -3.10 17.34 4.44
CA ASN A 12 -3.62 18.68 4.15
C ASN A 12 -2.61 19.42 3.25
N PRO A 13 -2.92 19.75 1.99
CA PRO A 13 -2.02 20.53 1.16
C PRO A 13 -2.10 21.99 1.62
N GLY A 14 -1.13 22.43 2.45
CA GLY A 14 -1.00 23.85 2.79
C GLY A 14 -0.56 24.19 4.21
N VAL A 15 -0.33 23.23 5.12
CA VAL A 15 0.15 23.56 6.48
C VAL A 15 1.41 22.78 6.80
N ALA A 16 2.50 23.53 6.94
CA ALA A 16 3.80 23.03 7.38
C ALA A 16 3.70 22.20 8.66
N VAL A 17 4.39 21.06 8.65
CA VAL A 17 4.90 20.28 9.80
C VAL A 17 4.24 20.58 11.15
N VAL A 18 3.07 20.01 11.36
CA VAL A 18 2.58 19.66 12.70
C VAL A 18 2.07 18.22 12.56
N PRO A 19 2.46 17.27 13.41
CA PRO A 19 1.86 15.94 13.42
C PRO A 19 0.44 16.09 13.96
N ASN A 20 -0.46 16.58 13.12
CA ASN A 20 -1.87 16.70 13.47
C ASN A 20 -2.48 15.31 13.24
N PRO A 21 -3.22 14.76 14.21
CA PRO A 21 -3.77 13.42 14.11
C PRO A 21 -4.81 13.43 12.99
N GLY A 22 -4.39 12.98 11.80
CA GLY A 22 -5.25 12.78 10.65
C GLY A 22 -6.44 11.93 11.09
N VAL A 23 -7.64 12.35 10.71
CA VAL A 23 -8.88 11.62 10.97
C VAL A 23 -8.75 10.24 10.33
N ALA A 24 -8.40 9.23 11.14
CA ALA A 24 -8.37 7.84 10.73
C ALA A 24 -9.82 7.39 10.52
N MET A 25 -10.29 7.50 9.28
CA MET A 25 -11.51 6.82 8.84
C MET A 25 -11.17 5.33 8.77
N GLY A 26 -11.46 4.58 9.84
CA GLY A 26 -11.34 3.11 9.82
C GLY A 26 -12.41 2.53 8.90
N VAL A 27 -11.99 1.83 7.85
CA VAL A 27 -12.92 1.24 6.87
C VAL A 27 -13.29 -0.17 7.33
N VAL A 28 -14.59 -0.48 7.33
CA VAL A 28 -15.10 -1.83 7.64
C VAL A 28 -14.73 -2.77 6.50
N ALA A 29 -14.26 -3.98 6.82
CA ALA A 29 -13.93 -4.99 5.81
C ALA A 29 -15.12 -5.22 4.85
N GLY A 30 -14.93 -4.89 3.57
CA GLY A 30 -15.95 -5.01 2.51
C GLY A 30 -16.47 -3.69 1.95
N GLU A 31 -16.14 -2.54 2.56
CA GLU A 31 -16.42 -1.22 1.99
C GLU A 31 -15.31 -0.77 1.04
N LYS A 32 -15.71 -0.11 -0.06
CA LYS A 32 -14.76 0.52 -0.98
C LYS A 32 -14.17 1.77 -0.35
N ILE A 33 -12.87 1.95 -0.55
CA ILE A 33 -12.07 3.06 -0.04
C ILE A 33 -11.83 4.02 -1.19
N GLU A 34 -12.36 5.23 -1.08
CA GLU A 34 -12.08 6.29 -2.04
C GLU A 34 -10.84 7.06 -1.59
N LEU A 35 -9.86 7.17 -2.49
CA LEU A 35 -8.61 7.91 -2.29
C LEU A 35 -8.44 8.93 -3.42
N THR A 36 -7.74 10.01 -3.13
CA THR A 36 -7.30 11.03 -4.07
C THR A 36 -5.78 11.13 -4.07
N TYR A 37 -5.20 11.77 -5.09
CA TYR A 37 -3.76 12.05 -5.13
C TYR A 37 -3.32 12.84 -3.88
N ASP A 38 -2.11 12.55 -3.40
CA ASP A 38 -1.52 13.09 -2.16
C ASP A 38 -2.11 12.54 -0.84
N ASP A 39 -3.17 11.72 -0.90
CA ASP A 39 -3.57 10.91 0.25
C ASP A 39 -2.50 9.85 0.57
N THR A 40 -2.49 9.41 1.82
CA THR A 40 -1.70 8.25 2.25
C THR A 40 -2.63 7.18 2.79
N LEU A 41 -2.55 5.98 2.22
CA LEU A 41 -3.27 4.82 2.71
C LEU A 41 -2.43 4.13 3.80
N ARG A 42 -2.94 4.11 5.04
CA ARG A 42 -2.35 3.34 6.14
C ARG A 42 -3.02 1.98 6.23
N VAL A 43 -2.23 0.92 6.15
CA VAL A 43 -2.71 -0.46 6.23
C VAL A 43 -2.21 -1.10 7.51
N ASN A 44 -3.14 -1.48 8.38
CA ASN A 44 -2.85 -2.15 9.64
C ASN A 44 -2.88 -3.66 9.45
N ALA A 45 -1.78 -4.33 9.73
CA ALA A 45 -1.66 -5.78 9.67
C ALA A 45 -1.50 -6.40 11.07
N GLY A 46 -2.16 -7.55 11.26
CA GLY A 46 -2.01 -8.40 12.43
C GLY A 46 -1.50 -9.77 12.03
N PHE A 47 -0.52 -10.29 12.76
CA PHE A 47 0.02 -11.63 12.54
C PHE A 47 0.65 -12.17 13.81
N ASP A 48 0.64 -13.49 13.96
CA ASP A 48 1.36 -14.14 15.06
C ASP A 48 2.80 -14.42 14.65
N TYR A 49 3.74 -14.11 15.55
CA TYR A 49 5.16 -14.32 15.35
C TYR A 49 5.75 -15.27 16.39
N ARG A 50 6.62 -16.16 15.93
CA ARG A 50 7.47 -17.02 16.76
C ARG A 50 8.85 -17.12 16.14
N GLY A 51 9.89 -16.83 16.92
CA GLY A 51 11.28 -16.85 16.46
C GLY A 51 12.18 -15.91 17.25
N LEU A 52 13.41 -15.76 16.78
CA LEU A 52 14.40 -14.86 17.37
C LEU A 52 14.04 -13.40 17.10
N ALA A 53 14.47 -12.50 17.99
CA ALA A 53 14.33 -11.07 17.74
C ALA A 53 14.97 -10.68 16.40
N ARG A 54 14.24 -9.97 15.55
CA ARG A 54 14.72 -9.53 14.25
C ARG A 54 13.92 -8.37 13.69
N THR A 55 14.58 -7.57 12.87
CA THR A 55 13.91 -6.59 12.02
C THR A 55 13.47 -7.27 10.71
N VAL A 56 12.25 -6.97 10.27
CA VAL A 56 11.70 -7.40 8.98
C VAL A 56 11.03 -6.23 8.28
N THR A 57 10.77 -6.37 6.99
CA THR A 57 10.12 -5.35 6.19
C THR A 57 8.65 -5.71 6.01
N LEU A 58 7.77 -4.88 6.59
CA LEU A 58 6.34 -4.89 6.26
C LEU A 58 6.14 -4.15 4.95
N TYR A 59 5.48 -4.81 4.00
CA TYR A 59 5.32 -4.31 2.64
C TYR A 59 3.85 -4.34 2.25
N GLY A 60 3.31 -3.18 1.86
CA GLY A 60 1.94 -3.02 1.39
C GLY A 60 1.92 -2.51 -0.04
N ALA A 61 0.99 -2.98 -0.85
CA ALA A 61 0.93 -2.64 -2.27
C ALA A 61 -0.49 -2.56 -2.82
N ILE A 62 -0.72 -1.55 -3.65
CA ILE A 62 -1.96 -1.29 -4.41
C ILE A 62 -1.70 -1.66 -5.87
N GLY A 63 -2.66 -2.36 -6.48
CA GLY A 63 -2.52 -2.82 -7.86
C GLY A 63 -3.72 -3.64 -8.30
N ASN A 64 -3.51 -4.58 -9.21
CA ASN A 64 -4.57 -5.46 -9.71
C ASN A 64 -4.13 -6.92 -9.67
N TRP A 65 -5.00 -7.78 -9.17
CA TRP A 65 -4.80 -9.22 -9.21
C TRP A 65 -5.17 -9.77 -10.58
N ARG A 66 -4.18 -10.35 -11.24
CA ARG A 66 -4.36 -11.07 -12.50
C ARG A 66 -4.51 -12.54 -12.19
N GLN A 67 -5.75 -13.02 -12.11
CA GLN A 67 -6.05 -14.44 -11.86
C GLN A 67 -5.58 -15.35 -13.00
N PHE A 68 -5.61 -14.85 -14.23
CA PHE A 68 -5.23 -15.57 -15.43
C PHE A 68 -4.00 -14.95 -16.08
N PRO A 69 -3.23 -15.73 -16.87
CA PRO A 69 -2.17 -15.16 -17.69
C PRO A 69 -2.73 -14.04 -18.56
N GLU A 70 -2.02 -12.92 -18.61
CA GLU A 70 -2.39 -11.77 -19.44
C GLU A 70 -1.40 -11.63 -20.60
N TYR A 71 -1.91 -11.40 -21.80
CA TYR A 71 -1.09 -11.10 -22.96
C TYR A 71 -0.80 -9.60 -23.03
N LYS A 72 0.48 -9.22 -22.88
CA LYS A 72 0.98 -7.87 -23.15
C LYS A 72 1.66 -7.79 -24.51
N PRO A 73 1.12 -6.99 -25.45
CA PRO A 73 1.80 -6.71 -26.70
C PRO A 73 3.13 -5.96 -26.47
N PRO A 74 4.18 -6.23 -27.27
CA PRO A 74 4.26 -7.27 -28.29
C PRO A 74 4.79 -8.60 -27.70
N GLY A 75 3.93 -9.62 -27.57
CA GLY A 75 4.36 -11.02 -27.47
C GLY A 75 4.66 -11.58 -26.07
N VAL A 76 4.37 -10.86 -24.98
CA VAL A 76 4.70 -11.33 -23.63
C VAL A 76 3.45 -11.86 -22.93
N TRP A 77 3.48 -13.14 -22.52
CA TRP A 77 2.49 -13.68 -21.59
C TRP A 77 2.98 -13.47 -20.17
N LEU A 78 2.30 -12.62 -19.42
CA LEU A 78 2.56 -12.43 -18.01
C LEU A 78 1.81 -13.52 -17.23
N PRO A 79 2.50 -14.27 -16.33
CA PRO A 79 1.83 -15.26 -15.50
C PRO A 79 0.79 -14.59 -14.57
N PRO A 80 -0.14 -15.37 -13.98
CA PRO A 80 -0.98 -14.90 -12.91
C PRO A 80 -0.14 -14.27 -11.80
N GLY A 81 -0.61 -13.19 -11.23
CA GLY A 81 0.16 -12.44 -10.25
C GLY A 81 -0.47 -11.10 -9.94
N PHE A 82 0.09 -10.44 -8.95
CA PHE A 82 -0.30 -9.09 -8.60
C PHE A 82 0.47 -8.11 -9.50
N ASP A 83 -0.25 -7.33 -10.30
CA ASP A 83 0.30 -6.19 -11.02
C ASP A 83 0.36 -5.00 -10.06
N GLU A 84 1.52 -4.83 -9.43
CA GLU A 84 1.75 -3.80 -8.44
C GLU A 84 1.97 -2.44 -9.11
N ILE A 85 1.28 -1.41 -8.62
CA ILE A 85 1.36 -0.05 -9.15
C ILE A 85 1.98 0.89 -8.12
N LEU A 86 1.46 0.88 -6.89
CA LEU A 86 1.99 1.66 -5.77
C LEU A 86 2.37 0.72 -4.63
N HIS A 87 3.38 1.12 -3.87
CA HIS A 87 3.75 0.40 -2.66
C HIS A 87 4.30 1.32 -1.59
N GLY A 88 4.30 0.79 -0.37
CA GLY A 88 4.96 1.35 0.79
C GLY A 88 5.66 0.24 1.56
N GLU A 89 6.73 0.59 2.25
CA GLU A 89 7.43 -0.35 3.11
C GLU A 89 7.95 0.30 4.39
N VAL A 90 8.00 -0.48 5.45
CA VAL A 90 8.53 -0.05 6.74
C VAL A 90 9.26 -1.19 7.42
N SER A 91 10.37 -0.88 8.07
CA SER A 91 11.08 -1.82 8.95
C SER A 91 10.36 -1.91 10.28
N ILE A 92 10.05 -3.14 10.72
CA ILE A 92 9.43 -3.42 12.01
C ILE A 92 10.29 -4.39 12.80
N ASP A 93 10.39 -4.15 14.10
CA ASP A 93 11.11 -5.01 15.01
C ASP A 93 10.16 -6.06 15.60
N LEU A 94 10.50 -7.32 15.37
CA LEU A 94 9.80 -8.46 15.96
C LEU A 94 10.54 -8.89 17.22
N PRO A 95 9.82 -9.06 18.34
CA PRO A 95 10.43 -9.52 19.59
C PRO A 95 10.83 -10.98 19.47
N GLU A 96 11.84 -11.40 20.25
CA GLU A 96 12.06 -12.83 20.46
C GLU A 96 10.84 -13.44 21.13
N SER A 97 10.36 -14.55 20.58
CA SER A 97 9.18 -15.24 21.08
C SER A 97 9.29 -16.74 20.85
N ILE A 98 9.17 -17.49 21.96
CA ILE A 98 9.17 -18.96 21.96
C ILE A 98 7.79 -19.50 21.58
N GLU A 99 6.73 -18.75 21.86
CA GLU A 99 5.36 -19.06 21.45
C GLU A 99 4.92 -18.14 20.30
N PHE A 100 3.77 -18.45 19.68
CA PHE A 100 3.17 -17.54 18.71
C PHE A 100 2.57 -16.34 19.45
N THR A 101 3.23 -15.19 19.35
CA THR A 101 2.81 -13.94 19.98
C THR A 101 2.15 -13.03 18.95
N PRO A 102 0.96 -12.47 19.23
CA PRO A 102 0.32 -11.51 18.34
C PRO A 102 1.16 -10.24 18.16
N CYS A 103 1.45 -9.90 16.91
CA CYS A 103 2.11 -8.67 16.50
C CYS A 103 1.13 -7.82 15.68
N LYS A 104 1.27 -6.49 15.83
CA LYS A 104 0.55 -5.51 15.03
C LYS A 104 1.56 -4.53 14.46
N ALA A 105 1.40 -4.20 13.19
CA ALA A 105 2.24 -3.25 12.49
C ALA A 105 1.42 -2.57 11.40
N SER A 106 1.88 -1.41 10.97
CA SER A 106 1.20 -0.61 9.96
C SER A 106 2.18 -0.18 8.89
N VAL A 107 1.73 -0.10 7.64
CA VAL A 107 2.52 0.40 6.50
C VAL A 107 1.72 1.47 5.78
N ASP A 108 2.41 2.53 5.38
CA ASP A 108 1.83 3.68 4.69
C ASP A 108 2.16 3.61 3.20
N ILE A 109 1.14 3.72 2.35
CA ILE A 109 1.26 3.70 0.88
C ILE A 109 0.81 5.07 0.35
N PRO A 110 1.72 5.88 -0.20
CA PRO A 110 1.36 7.20 -0.75
C PRO A 110 0.62 7.05 -2.09
N ILE A 111 -0.42 7.85 -2.31
CA ILE A 111 -1.18 7.86 -3.56
C ILE A 111 -0.56 8.87 -4.53
N THR A 112 0.29 8.36 -5.42
CA THR A 112 1.04 9.17 -6.40
C THR A 112 0.36 9.17 -7.77
N SER A 113 0.87 9.99 -8.69
CA SER A 113 0.40 10.02 -10.08
C SER A 113 0.70 8.76 -10.88
N GLU A 114 1.47 7.80 -10.36
CA GLU A 114 1.76 6.55 -11.05
C GLU A 114 0.50 5.70 -11.25
N ILE A 115 -0.43 5.75 -10.29
CA ILE A 115 -1.74 5.11 -10.41
C ILE A 115 -2.74 6.01 -11.16
N SER A 116 -3.47 5.40 -12.10
CA SER A 116 -4.54 6.08 -12.82
C SER A 116 -5.80 6.18 -11.93
N PRO A 117 -6.70 7.13 -12.20
CA PRO A 117 -8.04 7.07 -11.63
C PRO A 117 -8.75 5.80 -12.10
N GLY A 118 -9.51 5.16 -11.21
CA GLY A 118 -10.12 3.88 -11.49
C GLY A 118 -10.80 3.29 -10.26
N THR A 119 -11.74 2.39 -10.50
CA THR A 119 -12.36 1.58 -9.45
C THR A 119 -11.66 0.23 -9.37
N ASP A 120 -11.90 -0.48 -8.27
CA ASP A 120 -11.62 -1.90 -8.16
C ASP A 120 -10.13 -2.27 -8.09
N TYR A 121 -9.30 -1.35 -7.58
CA TYR A 121 -7.93 -1.68 -7.22
C TYR A 121 -7.91 -2.63 -6.02
N ASP A 122 -6.96 -3.55 -6.07
CA ASP A 122 -6.71 -4.53 -5.02
C ASP A 122 -5.61 -4.04 -4.07
N LEU A 123 -5.62 -4.59 -2.87
CA LEU A 123 -4.62 -4.34 -1.84
C LEU A 123 -4.03 -5.66 -1.36
N TYR A 124 -2.72 -5.76 -1.24
CA TYR A 124 -2.08 -6.85 -0.49
C TYR A 124 -1.04 -6.34 0.49
N VAL A 125 -0.75 -7.17 1.51
CA VAL A 125 0.34 -6.96 2.46
C VAL A 125 1.16 -8.23 2.60
N LYS A 126 2.47 -8.10 2.80
CA LYS A 126 3.39 -9.22 3.09
C LYS A 126 4.52 -8.80 4.02
N ILE A 127 5.19 -9.78 4.61
CA ILE A 127 6.54 -9.62 5.14
C ILE A 127 7.52 -9.98 4.02
N LYS A 128 8.35 -9.03 3.59
CA LYS A 128 9.17 -9.14 2.37
C LYS A 128 10.16 -10.30 2.43
N GLU A 129 10.76 -10.52 3.60
CA GLU A 129 11.72 -11.59 3.86
C GLU A 129 11.06 -12.97 3.97
N TYR A 130 9.73 -13.01 4.13
CA TYR A 130 8.97 -14.23 4.32
C TYR A 130 7.66 -14.21 3.51
N PRO A 131 7.74 -14.24 2.17
CA PRO A 131 6.54 -14.27 1.33
C PRO A 131 5.66 -15.51 1.59
N GLY A 132 6.25 -16.59 2.13
CA GLY A 132 5.55 -17.83 2.47
C GLY A 132 4.64 -17.78 3.70
N VAL A 133 4.67 -16.72 4.53
CA VAL A 133 3.76 -16.60 5.71
C VAL A 133 2.38 -16.05 5.35
N GLY A 134 2.13 -15.91 4.05
CA GLY A 134 0.89 -15.44 3.46
C GLY A 134 1.00 -14.03 2.90
N MET A 135 0.22 -13.80 1.86
CA MET A 135 0.03 -12.50 1.22
C MET A 135 -1.47 -12.18 1.29
N PRO A 136 -2.00 -11.81 2.48
CA PRO A 136 -3.41 -11.43 2.59
C PRO A 136 -3.71 -10.34 1.56
N ARG A 137 -4.76 -10.59 0.79
CA ARG A 137 -5.25 -9.69 -0.26
C ARG A 137 -6.71 -9.37 0.01
N VAL A 138 -7.08 -8.12 -0.24
CA VAL A 138 -8.48 -7.71 -0.37
C VAL A 138 -8.67 -7.21 -1.79
N GLU A 139 -9.65 -7.79 -2.48
CA GLU A 139 -9.93 -7.48 -3.87
C GLU A 139 -10.97 -6.36 -4.00
N ASN A 140 -10.86 -5.55 -5.06
CA ASN A 140 -11.79 -4.52 -5.48
C ASN A 140 -12.13 -3.51 -4.35
N VAL A 141 -11.14 -3.17 -3.53
CA VAL A 141 -11.33 -2.41 -2.29
C VAL A 141 -10.96 -0.94 -2.43
N ILE A 142 -10.14 -0.55 -3.40
CA ILE A 142 -9.68 0.83 -3.57
C ILE A 142 -10.27 1.44 -4.84
N THR A 143 -10.73 2.68 -4.71
CA THR A 143 -11.14 3.56 -5.82
C THR A 143 -10.26 4.80 -5.79
N ILE A 144 -9.53 5.04 -6.88
CA ILE A 144 -8.73 6.26 -7.06
C ILE A 144 -9.58 7.26 -7.84
N THR A 145 -9.78 8.44 -7.24
CA THR A 145 -10.59 9.53 -7.80
C THR A 145 -9.73 10.77 -8.06
N GLY A 146 -10.30 11.74 -8.81
CA GLY A 146 -9.60 12.96 -9.20
C GLY A 146 -8.96 12.89 -10.58
N MET A 147 -8.33 13.99 -11.00
CA MET A 147 -7.57 14.05 -12.25
C MET A 147 -6.11 13.77 -11.95
N LYS A 148 -5.50 12.87 -12.72
CA LYS A 148 -4.05 12.59 -12.63
C LYS A 148 -3.29 13.90 -12.82
N PRO A 149 -2.44 14.32 -11.85
CA PRO A 149 -1.71 15.56 -11.98
C PRO A 149 -0.74 15.45 -13.17
N THR A 150 -0.81 16.45 -14.05
CA THR A 150 0.12 16.62 -15.18
C THR A 150 1.20 17.61 -14.76
N PHE A 151 2.44 17.15 -14.73
CA PHE A 151 3.60 18.01 -14.51
C PHE A 151 4.19 18.38 -15.87
N GLU A 152 4.29 19.68 -16.17
CA GLU A 152 5.11 20.19 -17.27
C GLU A 152 6.49 20.55 -16.70
N LEU A 153 7.56 20.04 -17.32
CA LEU A 153 8.91 20.48 -16.99
C LEU A 153 9.06 21.92 -17.48
N LEU A 154 9.13 22.87 -16.55
CA LEU A 154 9.54 24.23 -16.87
C LEU A 154 11.07 24.27 -16.88
N GLU A 155 11.69 24.25 -18.07
CA GLU A 155 13.11 24.56 -18.21
C GLU A 155 13.31 26.07 -18.02
N GLU A 156 13.81 26.48 -16.85
CA GLU A 156 14.28 27.84 -16.63
C GLU A 156 15.80 27.87 -16.86
N THR A 157 16.22 28.29 -18.06
CA THR A 157 17.63 28.57 -18.34
C THR A 157 18.03 29.84 -17.57
N ILE A 158 18.63 29.68 -16.40
CA ILE A 158 19.27 30.78 -15.68
C ILE A 158 20.54 31.16 -16.46
N TYR A 159 20.51 32.31 -17.14
CA TYR A 159 21.73 32.89 -17.70
C TYR A 159 22.60 33.47 -16.56
N PRO A 160 23.92 33.26 -16.59
CA PRO A 160 24.86 33.74 -15.56
C PRO A 160 24.97 35.26 -15.49
#